data_AF-A0A7V1DTW8-F1
#
_entry.id   AF-A0A7V1DTW8-F1
#
_cell.length_a   1.000
_cell.length_b   1.000
_cell.length_c   1.000
_cell.angle_alpha   90.00
_cell.angle_beta   90.00
_cell.angle_gamma   90.00
#
_symmetry.space_group_name_H-M   'P 1'
#
loop_
_entity.id
_entity.type
_entity.pdbx_description
1 polymer ?
#
loop_
_entity_poly.entity_id
_entity_poly.type
_entity_poly.pdbx_seq_one_letter_code
_entity_poly.pdbx_strand_id
1 'polypeptide(L)' 'MRGRTLGTKRRPLDAIALEVFRHRLSAIAEEMGVVLRRSSFSANIKERQDYSCAVFDSEAQL' A
#
# COMPACT_ATOMS: atom_id res chain seq x y z
N MET A 1 -22.47 -26.55 -13.71
CA MET A 1 -21.01 -26.29 -13.79
C MET A 1 -20.55 -25.76 -12.44
N ARG A 2 -19.74 -26.54 -11.71
CA ARG A 2 -19.48 -26.35 -10.26
C ARG A 2 -18.42 -25.29 -10.01
N GLY A 3 -18.75 -24.31 -9.16
CA GLY A 3 -17.85 -23.26 -8.67
C GLY A 3 -16.71 -23.87 -7.85
N ARG A 4 -15.49 -23.47 -8.19
CA ARG A 4 -14.24 -23.94 -7.58
C ARG A 4 -13.97 -23.06 -6.36
N THR A 5 -14.41 -23.47 -5.18
CA THR A 5 -14.00 -22.85 -3.91
C THR A 5 -12.53 -23.21 -3.66
N LEU A 6 -11.62 -22.29 -3.98
CA LEU A 6 -10.23 -22.36 -3.56
C LEU A 6 -10.17 -22.14 -2.05
N GLY A 7 -10.22 -23.23 -1.29
CA GLY A 7 -9.90 -23.21 0.13
C GLY A 7 -8.44 -22.78 0.30
N THR A 8 -8.21 -21.52 0.65
CA THR A 8 -6.89 -21.00 0.98
C THR A 8 -6.46 -21.58 2.32
N LYS A 9 -5.64 -22.64 2.29
CA LYS A 9 -4.89 -23.06 3.48
C LYS A 9 -4.00 -21.88 3.89
N ARG A 10 -4.37 -21.18 4.97
CA ARG A 10 -3.49 -20.19 5.63
C ARG A 10 -2.26 -20.94 6.14
N ARG A 11 -1.16 -20.87 5.38
CA ARG A 11 0.16 -21.24 5.92
C ARG A 11 0.49 -20.22 7.01
N PRO A 12 1.11 -20.64 8.13
CA PRO A 12 1.66 -19.69 9.08
C PRO A 12 2.59 -18.74 8.31
N LEU A 13 2.33 -17.43 8.45
CA LEU A 13 3.10 -16.40 7.78
C LEU A 13 4.53 -16.47 8.32
N ASP A 14 5.49 -16.70 7.43
CA ASP A 14 6.90 -16.59 7.78
C ASP A 14 7.19 -15.15 8.23
N ALA A 15 7.81 -15.00 9.40
CA ALA A 15 8.10 -13.71 10.00
C ALA A 15 8.99 -12.84 9.09
N ILE A 16 9.93 -13.47 8.37
CA ILE A 16 10.80 -12.77 7.42
C ILE A 16 9.97 -12.27 6.24
N ALA A 17 9.14 -13.15 5.65
CA ALA A 17 8.25 -12.76 4.56
C ALA A 17 7.29 -11.63 4.95
N LEU A 18 6.72 -11.67 6.17
CA LEU A 18 5.83 -10.63 6.69
C LEU A 18 6.56 -9.29 6.80
N GLU A 19 7.77 -9.29 7.36
CA GLU A 19 8.56 -8.06 7.53
C GLU A 19 9.00 -7.46 6.19
N VAL A 20 9.34 -8.32 5.22
CA VAL A 20 9.63 -7.88 3.85
C VAL A 20 8.40 -7.27 3.18
N PHE A 21 7.22 -7.86 3.37
CA PHE A 21 5.96 -7.30 2.85
C PHE A 21 5.64 -5.96 3.50
N ARG A 22 5.79 -5.85 4.82
CA ARG A 22 5.59 -4.60 5.56
C ARG A 22 6.45 -3.47 4.99
N HIS A 23 7.75 -3.70 4.84
CA HIS A 23 8.67 -2.72 4.26
C HIS A 23 8.31 -2.34 2.83
N ARG A 24 7.92 -3.32 1.99
CA ARG A 24 7.52 -3.04 0.60
C ARG A 24 6.29 -2.15 0.52
N LEU A 25 5.27 -2.43 1.34
CA LEU A 25 4.04 -1.63 1.35
C LEU A 25 4.31 -0.20 1.83
N SER A 26 5.12 -0.03 2.89
CA SER A 26 5.56 1.30 3.34
C SER A 26 6.32 2.05 2.24
N ALA A 27 7.31 1.41 1.61
CA ALA A 27 8.09 2.01 0.54
C ALA A 27 7.23 2.45 -0.67
N ILE A 28 6.21 1.66 -1.03
CA ILE A 28 5.27 2.04 -2.10
C ILE A 28 4.54 3.33 -1.75
N ALA A 29 4.00 3.45 -0.53
CA ALA A 29 3.29 4.65 -0.09
C ALA A 29 4.21 5.89 -0.05
N GLU A 30 5.47 5.71 0.37
CA GLU A 30 6.48 6.78 0.38
C GLU A 30 6.81 7.28 -1.04
N GLU A 31 7.08 6.36 -1.97
CA GLU A 31 7.37 6.71 -3.37
C GLU A 31 6.18 7.38 -4.06
N MET A 32 4.95 6.93 -3.78
CA MET A 32 3.73 7.61 -4.23
C MET A 32 3.71 9.08 -3.76
N GLY A 33 4.07 9.33 -2.50
CA GLY A 33 4.15 10.68 -1.95
C GLY A 33 5.20 11.55 -2.64
N VAL A 34 6.37 11.00 -2.92
CA VAL A 34 7.45 11.68 -3.67
C VAL A 34 6.96 12.09 -5.07
N VAL A 35 6.34 11.16 -5.79
CA VAL A 35 5.82 11.42 -7.15
C VAL A 35 4.69 12.47 -7.11
N LEU A 36 3.77 12.37 -6.15
CA LEU A 36 2.68 13.33 -5.99
C LEU A 36 3.20 14.75 -5.72
N ARG A 37 4.16 14.90 -4.80
CA ARG A 37 4.76 16.21 -4.50
C ARG A 37 5.48 16.81 -5.70
N ARG A 38 6.23 15.99 -6.47
CA ARG A 38 7.00 16.43 -7.63
C ARG A 38 6.11 16.90 -8.79
N SER A 39 4.97 16.24 -8.98
CA SER A 39 4.04 16.51 -10.08
C SER A 39 2.98 17.58 -9.76
N SER A 40 2.75 17.88 -8.48
CA SER A 40 1.69 18.82 -8.08
C SER A 40 2.02 20.29 -8.38
N PHE A 41 0.99 21.09 -8.69
CA PHE A 41 1.06 22.55 -8.76
C PHE A 41 0.47 23.26 -7.53
N SER A 42 -0.15 22.51 -6.60
CA SER A 42 -0.80 23.09 -5.41
C SER A 42 0.24 23.45 -4.35
N ALA A 43 0.19 24.69 -3.84
CA ALA A 43 1.01 25.12 -2.70
C ALA A 43 0.75 24.29 -1.44
N ASN A 44 -0.49 23.81 -1.23
CA ASN A 44 -0.78 22.91 -0.12
C ASN A 44 0.04 21.60 -0.21
N ILE A 45 0.28 21.08 -1.41
CA ILE A 45 1.05 19.84 -1.60
C ILE A 45 2.56 20.12 -1.67
N LYS A 46 2.99 21.13 -2.44
CA LYS A 46 4.42 21.40 -2.68
C LYS A 46 5.14 22.00 -1.47
N GLU A 47 4.51 22.98 -0.83
CA GLU A 47 5.11 23.80 0.22
C GLU A 47 4.67 23.32 1.60
N ARG A 48 3.36 23.15 1.80
CA ARG A 48 2.80 22.76 3.11
C ARG A 48 2.84 21.26 3.35
N GLN A 49 3.10 20.46 2.31
CA GLN A 49 3.10 18.99 2.36
C GLN A 49 1.83 18.41 3.01
N ASP A 50 0.70 19.07 2.78
CA ASP A 50 -0.62 18.68 3.27
C ASP A 50 -1.21 17.62 2.33
N TYR A 51 -0.67 16.41 2.42
CA TYR A 51 -1.14 15.22 1.71
C TYR A 51 -0.69 13.95 2.43
N SER A 52 -1.35 12.84 2.11
CA SER A 52 -0.91 11.51 2.54
C SER A 52 -1.09 10.51 1.39
N CYS A 53 -0.39 9.39 1.47
CA CYS A 53 -0.51 8.28 0.53
C CYS A 53 -0.65 6.99 1.34
N ALA A 54 -1.58 6.12 0.92
CA ALA A 54 -1.90 4.88 1.61
C ALA A 54 -2.18 3.77 0.60
N VAL A 55 -1.86 2.54 1.00
CA VAL A 55 -2.19 1.31 0.26
C VAL A 55 -3.29 0.61 1.05
N PHE A 56 -4.38 0.26 0.38
CA PHE A 56 -5.54 -0.38 0.98
C PHE A 56 -5.63 -1.85 0.56
N ASP A 57 -6.32 -2.65 1.35
CA ASP A 57 -6.69 -4.01 0.96
C ASP A 57 -7.82 -4.04 -0.09
N SER A 58 -8.25 -5.23 -0.50
CA SER A 58 -9.31 -5.39 -1.50
C SER A 58 -10.67 -4.86 -1.06
N GLU A 59 -10.88 -4.71 0.25
CA GLU A 59 -12.10 -4.17 0.87
C GLU A 59 -11.97 -2.66 1.17
N ALA A 60 -10.92 -2.02 0.63
CA ALA A 60 -10.58 -0.63 0.84
C ALA A 60 -10.34 -0.25 2.31
N GLN A 61 -9.88 -1.19 3.13
CA GLN A 61 -9.46 -0.93 4.52
C GLN A 61 -7.95 -0.67 4.60
N LEU A 62 -7.56 0.18 5.56
CA LEU A 62 -6.17 0.52 5.88
C LEU A 62 -5.61 -0.42 6.96
#